data_AF-A0A3B3X964-F1
#
_entry.id   AF-A0A3B3X964-F1
#
_cell.length_a   1.000
_cell.length_b   1.000
_cell.length_c   1.000
_cell.angle_alpha   90.00
_cell.angle_beta   90.00
_cell.angle_gamma   90.00
#
_symmetry.space_group_name_H-M   'P 1'
#
loop_
_entity.id
_entity.type
_entity.pdbx_description
1 polymer ?
#
loop_
_entity_poly.entity_id
_entity_poly.type
_entity_poly.pdbx_seq_one_letter_code
_entity_poly.pdbx_strand_id
1 'polypeptide(L)'
;VRECPDYVSAGANSCFFDKKHTSIWAEYTMTVVATNALGNASEDKLNAVIDFVPFFLWPIVKPDPPVNVTVVVNSSAPSPFLEIRWKSPPDVDVRTGWVTLKYELRVKQNDSKEWKVIDIGSETFFNFYNVYPGLLYMVQVRCKLDHGKWSEWRKNNCFDQRPDLKTEKFCGSGRVTFTTGILSLSNQKRSVGSK
;
A
#
# COMPACT_ATOMS: atom_id res chain seq x y z
N VAL A 1 21.17 28.03 -2.69
CA VAL A 1 21.10 26.59 -3.03
C VAL A 1 21.11 25.81 -1.72
N ARG A 2 20.19 24.86 -1.52
CA ARG A 2 20.18 23.97 -0.34
C ARG A 2 20.66 22.59 -0.77
N GLU A 3 21.59 22.02 -0.02
CA GLU A 3 22.08 20.66 -0.24
C GLU A 3 21.04 19.63 0.20
N CYS A 4 21.24 18.37 -0.20
CA CYS A 4 20.38 17.27 0.22
C CYS A 4 20.32 17.19 1.76
N PRO A 5 19.12 17.06 2.36
CA PRO A 5 18.99 16.96 3.80
C PRO A 5 19.43 15.60 4.37
N ASP A 6 19.40 14.52 3.58
CA ASP A 6 19.77 13.18 4.03
C ASP A 6 20.24 12.27 2.86
N TYR A 7 21.53 11.94 2.84
CA TYR A 7 22.16 11.06 1.84
C TYR A 7 22.14 9.56 2.20
N VAL A 8 21.57 9.18 3.35
CA VAL A 8 21.68 7.83 3.91
C VAL A 8 20.36 7.07 3.85
N SER A 9 19.25 7.70 4.25
CA SER A 9 17.97 6.98 4.46
C SER A 9 17.39 6.31 3.22
N ALA A 10 17.69 6.83 2.03
CA ALA A 10 17.24 6.27 0.76
C ALA A 10 18.28 5.35 0.07
N GLY A 11 19.45 5.15 0.67
CA GLY A 11 20.52 4.28 0.17
C GLY A 11 21.54 4.97 -0.75
N ALA A 12 22.40 4.19 -1.39
CA ALA A 12 23.48 4.71 -2.23
C ALA A 12 22.93 5.49 -3.45
N ASN A 13 23.62 6.58 -3.83
CA ASN A 13 23.26 7.44 -4.95
C ASN A 13 21.85 8.02 -4.87
N SER A 14 21.39 8.36 -3.66
CA SER A 14 20.05 8.88 -3.41
C SER A 14 20.06 10.07 -2.45
N CYS A 15 18.93 10.76 -2.39
CA CYS A 15 18.68 11.84 -1.43
C CYS A 15 17.27 11.66 -0.87
N PHE A 16 17.14 11.64 0.45
CA PHE A 16 15.87 11.50 1.15
C PHE A 16 15.36 12.85 1.65
N PHE A 17 14.09 13.14 1.39
CA PHE A 17 13.40 14.34 1.87
C PHE A 17 12.32 13.95 2.86
N ASP A 18 12.46 14.38 4.11
CA ASP A 18 11.45 14.13 5.14
C ASP A 18 10.22 15.05 4.96
N LYS A 19 9.24 14.90 5.86
CA LYS A 19 8.02 15.72 5.86
C LYS A 19 8.27 17.22 6.01
N LYS A 20 9.37 17.63 6.67
CA LYS A 20 9.72 19.06 6.85
C LYS A 20 10.30 19.67 5.58
N HIS A 21 10.88 18.84 4.71
CA HIS A 21 11.47 19.25 3.44
C HIS A 21 10.57 18.98 2.22
N THR A 22 9.34 18.48 2.44
CA THR A 22 8.42 18.04 1.38
C THR A 22 7.08 18.78 1.42
N SER A 23 6.66 19.33 0.28
CA SER A 23 5.44 20.10 0.06
C SER A 23 4.81 19.67 -1.25
N ILE A 24 3.67 18.97 -1.18
CA ILE A 24 3.02 18.34 -2.35
C ILE A 24 2.69 19.33 -3.48
N TRP A 25 2.28 20.55 -3.09
CA TRP A 25 1.83 21.61 -4.01
C TRP A 25 2.93 22.61 -4.39
N ALA A 26 4.18 22.37 -3.97
CA ALA A 26 5.31 23.19 -4.34
C ALA A 26 5.97 22.69 -5.63
N GLU A 27 6.56 23.62 -6.36
CA GLU A 27 7.43 23.35 -7.50
C GLU A 27 8.87 23.13 -7.01
N TYR A 28 9.52 22.11 -7.55
CA TYR A 28 10.88 21.73 -7.18
C TYR A 28 11.83 21.87 -8.36
N THR A 29 13.04 22.34 -8.08
CA THR A 29 14.17 22.32 -8.99
C THR A 29 15.32 21.60 -8.31
N MET A 30 15.82 20.53 -8.92
CA MET A 30 16.89 19.72 -8.36
C MET A 30 18.07 19.68 -9.33
N THR A 31 19.27 19.65 -8.77
CA THR A 31 20.52 19.59 -9.54
C THR A 31 21.40 18.54 -8.89
N VAL A 32 21.88 17.59 -9.68
CA VAL A 32 22.84 16.58 -9.23
C VAL A 32 24.20 16.93 -9.82
N VAL A 33 25.15 17.27 -8.95
CA VAL A 33 26.52 17.63 -9.35
C VAL A 33 27.43 16.46 -8.99
N ALA A 34 28.13 15.92 -9.99
CA ALA A 34 29.13 14.88 -9.80
C ALA A 34 30.52 15.51 -9.89
N THR A 35 31.36 15.29 -8.87
CA THR A 35 32.72 15.81 -8.81
C THR A 35 33.73 14.65 -8.74
N ASN A 36 34.86 14.79 -9.43
CA ASN A 36 35.99 13.87 -9.39
C ASN A 36 37.28 14.65 -9.06
N ALA A 37 38.43 13.97 -8.95
CA ALA A 37 39.70 14.60 -8.61
C ALA A 37 40.20 15.63 -9.64
N LEU A 38 39.61 15.68 -10.85
CA LEU A 38 39.90 16.64 -11.91
C LEU A 38 38.93 17.84 -11.91
N GLY A 39 37.91 17.84 -11.05
CA GLY A 39 36.92 18.91 -10.94
C GLY A 39 35.48 18.42 -11.05
N ASN A 40 34.57 19.32 -11.43
CA ASN A 40 33.16 19.01 -11.61
C ASN A 40 32.96 18.16 -12.88
N ALA A 41 32.96 16.83 -12.73
CA ALA A 41 32.69 15.88 -13.80
C ALA A 41 31.28 16.05 -14.43
N SER A 42 30.37 16.75 -13.75
CA SER A 42 29.08 17.20 -14.30
C SER A 42 29.22 18.14 -15.49
N GLU A 43 30.32 18.90 -15.57
CA GLU A 43 30.58 19.87 -16.65
C GLU A 43 31.20 19.20 -17.89
N ASP A 44 32.01 18.14 -17.69
CA ASP A 44 32.64 17.34 -18.76
C ASP A 44 31.63 16.48 -19.56
N LYS A 45 30.41 16.31 -19.05
CA LYS A 45 29.26 15.82 -19.82
C LYS A 45 28.27 16.96 -20.07
N LEU A 46 28.65 17.89 -20.93
CA LEU A 46 27.77 18.91 -21.52
C LEU A 46 26.49 18.33 -22.21
N ASN A 47 26.34 17.00 -22.27
CA ASN A 47 25.18 16.28 -22.84
C ASN A 47 24.53 15.26 -21.88
N ALA A 48 24.92 15.16 -20.60
CA ALA A 48 24.09 14.49 -19.60
C ALA A 48 23.22 15.57 -18.98
N VAL A 49 22.04 15.76 -19.56
CA VAL A 49 20.99 16.65 -19.09
C VAL A 49 20.89 16.54 -17.56
N ILE A 50 21.49 17.49 -16.84
CA ILE A 50 21.17 17.72 -15.43
C ILE A 50 19.88 18.49 -15.51
N ASP A 51 18.79 17.72 -15.54
CA ASP A 51 17.43 18.21 -15.68
C ASP A 51 17.14 19.25 -14.59
N PHE A 52 17.35 20.53 -14.90
CA PHE A 52 16.64 21.65 -14.28
C PHE A 52 15.20 21.58 -14.76
N VAL A 53 14.52 20.47 -14.48
CA VAL A 53 13.12 20.28 -14.83
C VAL A 53 12.33 20.71 -13.61
N PRO A 54 11.69 21.89 -13.64
CA PRO A 54 10.67 22.18 -12.67
C PRO A 54 9.67 21.03 -12.65
N PHE A 55 9.46 20.43 -11.49
CA PHE A 55 8.50 19.35 -11.33
C PHE A 55 7.67 19.55 -10.08
N PHE A 56 6.44 19.02 -10.16
CA PHE A 56 5.55 18.95 -9.02
C PHE A 56 5.54 17.54 -8.44
N LEU A 57 5.34 17.44 -7.13
CA LEU A 57 5.25 16.14 -6.46
C LEU A 57 3.87 15.49 -6.61
N TRP A 58 2.79 16.26 -6.70
CA TRP A 58 1.42 15.73 -6.73
C TRP A 58 1.13 14.60 -7.75
N PRO A 59 1.70 14.53 -8.97
CA PRO A 59 1.40 13.45 -9.91
C PRO A 59 2.16 12.14 -9.62
N ILE A 60 3.21 12.21 -8.79
CA ILE A 60 4.05 11.06 -8.44
C ILE A 60 3.83 10.56 -7.01
N VAL A 61 3.07 11.29 -6.18
CA VAL A 61 2.72 10.84 -4.82
C VAL A 61 1.99 9.51 -4.90
N LYS A 62 2.54 8.53 -4.19
CA LYS A 62 1.93 7.21 -3.95
C LYS A 62 1.66 7.09 -2.45
N PRO A 63 0.40 7.11 -2.00
CA PRO A 63 0.10 6.95 -0.59
C PRO A 63 0.30 5.51 -0.14
N ASP A 64 0.42 5.33 1.17
CA ASP A 64 0.29 4.02 1.80
C ASP A 64 -1.11 3.43 1.57
N PRO A 65 -1.26 2.09 1.59
CA PRO A 65 -2.56 1.47 1.44
C PRO A 65 -3.48 1.75 2.64
N PRO A 66 -4.82 1.73 2.45
CA PRO A 66 -5.78 1.87 3.54
C PRO A 66 -5.56 0.86 4.66
N VAL A 67 -5.89 1.25 5.89
CA VAL A 67 -5.66 0.44 7.10
C VAL A 67 -6.98 -0.03 7.71
N ASN A 68 -6.91 -1.02 8.60
CA ASN A 68 -8.06 -1.54 9.36
C ASN A 68 -9.25 -1.91 8.48
N VAL A 69 -9.00 -2.66 7.41
CA VAL A 69 -10.09 -3.14 6.57
C VAL A 69 -10.84 -4.26 7.29
N THR A 70 -12.10 -4.02 7.58
CA THR A 70 -13.00 -4.97 8.24
C THR A 70 -14.10 -5.38 7.28
N VAL A 71 -14.47 -6.66 7.30
CA VAL A 71 -15.59 -7.19 6.53
C VAL A 71 -16.51 -7.91 7.50
N VAL A 72 -17.78 -7.49 7.54
CA VAL A 72 -18.81 -8.08 8.40
C VAL A 72 -19.95 -8.56 7.52
N VAL A 73 -20.42 -9.79 7.73
CA VAL A 73 -21.61 -10.30 7.07
C VAL A 73 -22.83 -9.75 7.80
N ASN A 74 -23.70 -9.05 7.08
CA ASN A 74 -25.01 -8.67 7.60
C ASN A 74 -26.07 -9.58 7.01
N SER A 75 -26.46 -10.60 7.79
CA SER A 75 -27.49 -11.59 7.41
C SER A 75 -28.89 -11.25 7.91
N SER A 76 -29.04 -10.20 8.70
CA SER A 76 -30.32 -9.80 9.30
C SER A 76 -31.19 -8.97 8.36
N ALA A 77 -30.60 -8.44 7.28
CA ALA A 77 -31.32 -7.70 6.25
C ALA A 77 -32.09 -8.66 5.31
N PRO A 78 -33.17 -8.18 4.65
CA PRO A 78 -33.91 -8.97 3.66
C PRO A 78 -33.04 -9.54 2.52
N SER A 79 -31.93 -8.84 2.21
CA SER A 79 -30.90 -9.31 1.30
C SER A 79 -29.55 -9.29 2.04
N PRO A 80 -28.85 -10.43 2.17
CA PRO A 80 -27.57 -10.47 2.86
C PRO A 80 -26.51 -9.69 2.07
N PHE A 81 -25.62 -9.00 2.79
CA PHE A 81 -24.51 -8.25 2.19
C PHE A 81 -23.26 -8.30 3.06
N LEU A 82 -22.11 -7.99 2.45
CA LEU A 82 -20.86 -7.75 3.15
C LEU A 82 -20.71 -6.25 3.41
N GLU A 83 -20.68 -5.87 4.68
CA GLU A 83 -20.33 -4.52 5.12
C GLU A 83 -18.81 -4.43 5.19
N ILE A 84 -18.22 -3.68 4.25
CA ILE A 84 -16.77 -3.51 4.13
C ILE A 84 -16.43 -2.10 4.61
N ARG A 85 -15.51 -1.96 5.56
CA ARG A 85 -15.07 -0.66 6.10
C ARG A 85 -13.57 -0.60 6.17
N TRP A 86 -13.00 0.59 6.07
CA TRP A 86 -11.56 0.82 6.20
C TRP A 86 -11.29 2.20 6.78
N LYS A 87 -10.02 2.50 7.05
CA LYS A 87 -9.55 3.83 7.45
C LYS A 87 -8.48 4.32 6.49
N SER A 88 -8.42 5.64 6.31
CA SER A 88 -7.35 6.31 5.58
C SER A 88 -5.98 5.97 6.19
N PRO A 89 -4.90 5.97 5.40
CA PRO A 89 -3.55 5.82 5.92
C PRO A 89 -3.25 6.91 6.98
N PRO A 90 -2.57 6.57 8.10
CA PRO A 90 -2.39 7.48 9.22
C PRO A 90 -1.53 8.72 8.87
N ASP A 91 -0.61 8.57 7.91
CA ASP A 91 0.29 9.64 7.51
C ASP A 91 -0.32 10.63 6.51
N VAL A 92 -1.55 10.36 6.05
CA VAL A 92 -2.28 11.22 5.11
C VAL A 92 -3.32 12.04 5.86
N ASP A 93 -3.12 13.35 5.91
CA ASP A 93 -4.07 14.27 6.55
C ASP A 93 -5.26 14.59 5.63
N VAL A 94 -6.25 13.71 5.65
CA VAL A 94 -7.54 13.92 4.97
C VAL A 94 -8.50 14.83 5.75
N ARG A 95 -8.28 15.02 7.06
CA ARG A 95 -9.25 15.70 7.94
C ARG A 95 -9.24 17.21 7.76
N THR A 96 -8.07 17.78 7.49
CA THR A 96 -7.93 19.21 7.22
C THR A 96 -8.33 19.60 5.81
N GLY A 97 -8.62 18.61 4.93
CA GLY A 97 -8.91 18.85 3.52
C GLY A 97 -7.68 19.23 2.68
N TRP A 98 -6.47 19.11 3.25
CA TRP A 98 -5.22 19.37 2.52
C TRP A 98 -5.04 18.46 1.31
N VAL A 99 -5.54 17.22 1.42
CA VAL A 99 -5.55 16.21 0.37
C VAL A 99 -6.84 15.41 0.41
N THR A 100 -7.35 15.04 -0.77
CA THR A 100 -8.51 14.15 -0.92
C THR A 100 -8.04 12.77 -1.39
N LEU A 101 -8.52 11.72 -0.74
CA LEU A 101 -8.30 10.34 -1.15
C LEU A 101 -9.49 9.80 -1.93
N LYS A 102 -9.19 9.08 -3.01
CA LYS A 102 -10.12 8.21 -3.72
C LYS A 102 -9.77 6.75 -3.48
N TYR A 103 -10.79 5.93 -3.32
CA TYR A 103 -10.68 4.51 -2.98
C TYR A 103 -11.19 3.65 -4.13
N GLU A 104 -10.51 2.53 -4.33
CA GLU A 104 -10.94 1.47 -5.22
C GLU A 104 -10.94 0.15 -4.45
N LEU A 105 -12.04 -0.56 -4.58
CA LEU A 105 -12.28 -1.84 -3.96
C LEU A 105 -12.22 -2.92 -5.03
N ARG A 106 -11.57 -4.04 -4.73
CA ARG A 106 -11.75 -5.27 -5.52
C ARG A 106 -12.20 -6.43 -4.66
N VAL A 107 -13.19 -7.15 -5.17
CA VAL A 107 -13.78 -8.31 -4.50
C VAL A 107 -13.78 -9.48 -5.47
N LYS A 108 -13.45 -10.67 -4.97
CA LYS A 108 -13.64 -11.93 -5.70
C LYS A 108 -14.01 -13.06 -4.76
N GLN A 109 -14.63 -14.10 -5.30
CA GLN A 109 -14.68 -15.38 -4.61
C GLN A 109 -13.29 -16.01 -4.60
N ASN A 110 -12.96 -16.77 -3.56
CA ASN A 110 -11.62 -17.29 -3.35
C ASN A 110 -11.17 -18.23 -4.48
N ASP A 111 -12.07 -19.07 -4.96
CA ASP A 111 -11.94 -19.99 -6.09
C ASP A 111 -11.95 -19.29 -7.46
N SER A 112 -12.54 -18.09 -7.55
CA SER A 112 -12.50 -17.28 -8.76
C SER A 112 -11.11 -16.67 -9.01
N LYS A 113 -10.73 -16.59 -10.30
CA LYS A 113 -9.53 -15.87 -10.75
C LYS A 113 -9.80 -14.40 -11.07
N GLU A 114 -11.06 -14.04 -11.27
CA GLU A 114 -11.46 -12.72 -11.74
C GLU A 114 -11.82 -11.82 -10.56
N TRP A 115 -11.29 -10.59 -10.58
CA TRP A 115 -11.62 -9.56 -9.61
C TRP A 115 -12.73 -8.66 -10.14
N LYS A 116 -13.78 -8.45 -9.36
CA LYS A 116 -14.72 -7.36 -9.58
C LYS A 116 -14.16 -6.09 -8.95
N VAL A 117 -13.82 -5.12 -9.78
CA VAL A 117 -13.27 -3.82 -9.37
C VAL A 117 -14.40 -2.79 -9.29
N ILE A 118 -14.39 -1.98 -8.24
CA ILE A 118 -15.44 -1.02 -7.90
C ILE A 118 -14.77 0.29 -7.48
N ASP A 119 -15.11 1.38 -8.17
CA ASP A 119 -14.73 2.73 -7.76
C ASP A 119 -15.66 3.20 -6.63
N ILE A 120 -15.07 3.56 -5.49
CA ILE A 120 -15.79 3.97 -4.28
C ILE A 120 -15.85 5.49 -4.16
N GLY A 121 -14.98 6.23 -4.84
CA GLY A 121 -14.79 7.65 -4.58
C GLY A 121 -14.16 7.90 -3.20
N SER A 122 -14.71 8.81 -2.41
CA SER A 122 -14.08 9.26 -1.15
C SER A 122 -14.59 8.55 0.11
N GLU A 123 -15.59 7.66 -0.03
CA GLU A 123 -16.17 6.94 1.11
C GLU A 123 -15.20 5.92 1.69
N THR A 124 -15.30 5.68 3.01
CA THR A 124 -14.47 4.68 3.73
C THR A 124 -15.24 3.41 4.08
N PHE A 125 -16.33 3.15 3.36
CA PHE A 125 -17.13 1.95 3.50
C PHE A 125 -17.84 1.60 2.20
N PHE A 126 -18.24 0.34 2.06
CA PHE A 126 -19.03 -0.14 0.94
C PHE A 126 -19.85 -1.38 1.33
N ASN A 127 -21.11 -1.43 0.90
CA ASN A 127 -21.97 -2.59 1.09
C ASN A 127 -22.01 -3.42 -0.19
N PHE A 128 -21.42 -4.61 -0.14
CA PHE A 128 -21.38 -5.53 -1.28
C PHE A 128 -22.53 -6.54 -1.19
N TYR A 129 -23.53 -6.37 -2.05
CA TYR A 129 -24.73 -7.21 -2.13
C TYR A 129 -24.54 -8.46 -2.98
N ASN A 130 -25.56 -9.32 -3.00
CA ASN A 130 -25.61 -10.58 -3.78
C ASN A 130 -24.51 -11.57 -3.36
N VAL A 131 -24.36 -11.77 -2.05
CA VAL A 131 -23.42 -12.73 -1.47
C VAL A 131 -24.08 -14.09 -1.25
N TYR A 132 -23.34 -15.15 -1.56
CA TYR A 132 -23.84 -16.51 -1.45
C TYR A 132 -23.32 -17.19 -0.17
N PRO A 133 -24.23 -17.72 0.67
CA PRO A 133 -23.87 -18.48 1.87
C PRO A 133 -22.85 -19.59 1.62
N GLY A 134 -21.90 -19.74 2.56
CA GLY A 134 -20.85 -20.75 2.49
C GLY A 134 -19.72 -20.50 1.50
N LEU A 135 -19.71 -19.37 0.78
CA LEU A 135 -18.59 -18.99 -0.09
C LEU A 135 -17.58 -18.08 0.61
N LEU A 136 -16.30 -18.28 0.25
CA LEU A 136 -15.20 -17.47 0.74
C LEU A 136 -14.96 -16.29 -0.18
N TYR A 137 -14.97 -15.07 0.36
CA TYR A 137 -14.69 -13.84 -0.39
C TYR A 137 -13.34 -13.25 0.01
N MET A 138 -12.61 -12.76 -1.00
CA MET A 138 -11.39 -11.97 -0.83
C MET A 138 -11.70 -10.52 -1.15
N VAL A 139 -11.29 -9.62 -0.24
CA VAL A 139 -11.52 -8.19 -0.34
C VAL A 139 -10.20 -7.45 -0.24
N GLN A 140 -9.95 -6.53 -1.16
CA GLN A 140 -8.80 -5.65 -1.13
C GLN A 140 -9.19 -4.23 -1.47
N VAL A 141 -8.57 -3.28 -0.77
CA VAL A 141 -8.80 -1.85 -0.95
C VAL A 141 -7.46 -1.19 -1.24
N ARG A 142 -7.47 -0.21 -2.13
CA ARG A 142 -6.35 0.70 -2.36
C ARG A 142 -6.85 2.13 -2.41
N CYS A 143 -5.95 3.10 -2.27
CA CYS A 143 -6.28 4.50 -2.39
C CYS A 143 -5.29 5.25 -3.28
N LYS A 144 -5.70 6.41 -3.76
CA LYS A 144 -4.83 7.40 -4.39
C LYS A 144 -5.25 8.81 -3.97
N LEU A 145 -4.34 9.76 -4.10
CA LEU A 145 -4.72 11.17 -4.16
C LEU A 145 -5.39 11.43 -5.52
N ASP A 146 -6.19 12.51 -5.64
CA ASP A 146 -6.93 12.84 -6.86
C ASP A 146 -6.12 12.69 -8.16
N HIS A 147 -4.91 13.22 -8.14
CA HIS A 147 -3.96 13.19 -9.26
C HIS A 147 -2.74 12.29 -9.03
N GLY A 148 -2.71 11.56 -7.92
CA GLY A 148 -1.57 10.73 -7.53
C GLY A 148 -1.60 9.33 -8.13
N LYS A 149 -0.60 8.54 -7.78
CA LYS A 149 -0.52 7.11 -8.10
C LYS A 149 -1.34 6.30 -7.10
N TRP A 150 -1.83 5.15 -7.55
CA TRP A 150 -2.46 4.17 -6.68
C TRP A 150 -1.46 3.58 -5.69
N SER A 151 -1.90 3.44 -4.44
CA SER A 151 -1.22 2.63 -3.44
C SER A 151 -1.15 1.17 -3.89
N GLU A 152 -0.32 0.40 -3.20
CA GLU A 152 -0.45 -1.06 -3.26
C GLU A 152 -1.85 -1.49 -2.80
N TRP A 153 -2.27 -2.67 -3.26
CA TRP A 153 -3.47 -3.29 -2.72
C TRP A 153 -3.23 -3.72 -1.28
N ARG A 154 -4.09 -3.29 -0.35
CA ARG A 154 -4.04 -3.83 1.01
C ARG A 154 -4.47 -5.30 0.96
N LYS A 155 -3.54 -6.21 1.28
CA LYS A 155 -3.82 -7.63 1.44
C LYS A 155 -4.55 -7.83 2.76
N ASN A 156 -5.85 -8.07 2.73
CA ASN A 156 -6.61 -8.46 3.93
C ASN A 156 -7.08 -9.91 3.83
N ASN A 157 -7.51 -10.41 4.99
CA ASN A 157 -7.90 -11.79 5.27
C ASN A 157 -9.09 -12.26 4.41
N CYS A 158 -9.18 -13.58 4.22
CA CYS A 158 -10.28 -14.24 3.51
C CYS A 158 -11.47 -14.41 4.48
N PHE A 159 -12.71 -14.19 4.02
CA PHE A 159 -13.92 -14.27 4.86
C PHE A 159 -14.85 -15.39 4.41
N ASP A 160 -15.24 -16.30 5.33
CA ASP A 160 -16.15 -17.44 5.10
C ASP A 160 -17.54 -17.15 5.68
N GLN A 161 -18.59 -17.44 4.92
CA GLN A 161 -20.00 -17.24 5.32
C GLN A 161 -20.61 -18.50 5.97
N ARG A 162 -19.82 -19.32 6.67
CA ARG A 162 -20.35 -20.50 7.39
C ARG A 162 -21.10 -20.07 8.67
N PRO A 163 -22.35 -20.51 8.88
CA PRO A 163 -23.16 -20.13 10.05
C PRO A 163 -22.60 -20.57 11.42
N ASP A 164 -21.62 -21.46 11.47
CA ASP A 164 -21.17 -22.16 12.68
C ASP A 164 -19.75 -21.76 13.18
N LEU A 165 -19.01 -20.90 12.46
CA LEU A 165 -17.61 -20.61 12.80
C LEU A 165 -17.29 -19.11 12.78
N LYS A 166 -17.32 -18.47 13.95
CA LYS A 166 -16.68 -17.16 14.18
C LYS A 166 -15.15 -17.33 14.18
N THR A 167 -14.51 -17.36 13.02
CA THR A 167 -13.04 -17.29 12.97
C THR A 167 -12.54 -16.54 11.75
N GLU A 168 -11.82 -15.45 12.00
CA GLU A 168 -10.94 -14.81 11.02
C GLU A 168 -9.89 -15.83 10.56
N LYS A 169 -9.94 -16.27 9.30
CA LYS A 169 -8.88 -17.10 8.72
C LYS A 169 -7.91 -16.24 7.91
N PHE A 170 -6.64 -16.30 8.30
CA PHE A 170 -5.53 -15.71 7.55
C PHE A 170 -5.30 -16.50 6.25
N CYS A 171 -5.48 -15.84 5.10
CA CYS A 171 -5.08 -16.39 3.81
C CYS A 171 -3.58 -16.13 3.59
N GLY A 172 -2.74 -16.99 4.15
CA GLY A 172 -1.37 -17.11 3.70
C GLY A 172 -1.35 -17.82 2.34
N SER A 173 -0.55 -17.32 1.40
CA SER A 173 -0.10 -18.08 0.23
C SER A 173 0.79 -19.23 0.71
N GLY A 174 0.21 -20.28 1.29
CA GLY A 174 0.89 -21.50 1.70
C GLY A 174 0.48 -22.64 0.79
N ARG A 175 1.36 -23.03 -0.14
CA ARG A 175 1.20 -24.27 -0.91
C ARG A 175 1.51 -25.42 0.05
N VAL A 176 0.50 -26.08 0.61
CA VAL A 176 0.66 -27.30 1.41
C VAL A 176 0.56 -28.49 0.45
N THR A 177 1.70 -28.97 -0.02
CA THR A 177 1.81 -30.30 -0.63
C THR A 177 1.93 -31.33 0.48
N PHE A 178 0.95 -32.23 0.58
CA PHE A 178 1.07 -33.43 1.40
C PHE A 178 1.76 -34.51 0.58
N THR A 179 3.02 -34.77 0.88
CA THR A 179 3.65 -36.07 0.63
C THR A 179 4.05 -36.63 1.97
N THR A 180 3.52 -37.81 2.25
CA THR A 180 3.80 -38.66 3.41
C THR A 180 5.29 -38.78 3.70
N GLY A 181 5.67 -38.54 4.96
CA GLY A 181 6.94 -39.03 5.53
C GLY A 181 7.77 -38.00 6.27
N ILE A 182 7.76 -38.12 7.59
CA ILE A 182 8.82 -37.75 8.55
C ILE A 182 8.94 -36.25 8.92
N LEU A 183 8.79 -36.03 10.24
CA LEU A 183 8.98 -34.79 10.96
C LEU A 183 10.38 -34.18 10.75
N SER A 184 10.43 -32.88 10.48
CA SER A 184 11.54 -32.03 10.93
C SER A 184 11.01 -30.66 11.34
N LEU A 185 11.08 -30.38 12.64
CA LEU A 185 10.90 -29.06 13.24
C LEU A 185 12.27 -28.39 13.28
N SER A 186 12.46 -27.27 12.58
CA SER A 186 13.51 -26.32 12.93
C SER A 186 12.89 -24.96 13.23
N ASN A 187 12.57 -24.76 14.50
CA ASN A 187 12.42 -23.45 15.12
C ASN A 187 13.83 -22.86 15.29
N GLN A 188 14.04 -21.60 14.92
CA GLN A 188 15.09 -20.80 15.55
C GLN A 188 14.60 -19.39 15.85
N LYS A 189 14.36 -19.16 17.15
CA LYS A 189 14.42 -17.85 17.79
C LYS A 189 14.95 -18.02 19.22
N ARG A 190 16.10 -17.38 19.50
CA ARG A 190 16.51 -16.65 20.74
C ARG A 190 17.95 -16.90 21.21
N SER A 191 18.76 -15.86 21.02
CA SER A 191 19.48 -15.04 22.01
C SER A 191 19.98 -15.63 23.35
N VAL A 192 21.28 -15.38 23.56
CA VAL A 192 21.98 -14.89 24.78
C VAL A 192 22.28 -15.88 25.92
N GLY A 193 23.57 -15.94 26.29
CA GLY A 193 24.08 -16.47 27.56
C GLY A 193 25.61 -16.56 27.58
N SER A 194 26.24 -15.70 28.37
CA SER A 194 27.70 -15.48 28.53
C SER A 194 28.41 -16.61 29.28
N LYS A 195 29.69 -16.83 28.92
CA LYS A 195 30.83 -16.80 29.85
C LYS A 195 32.01 -16.13 29.16
#